data_AF-A0AAW5N3C3-F1
#
_entry.id   AF-A0AAW5N3C3-F1
#
_cell.length_a   1.000
_cell.length_b   1.000
_cell.length_c   1.000
_cell.angle_alpha   90.00
_cell.angle_beta   90.00
_cell.angle_gamma   90.00
#
_symmetry.space_group_name_H-M   'P 1'
#
loop_
_entity.id
_entity.type
_entity.pdbx_description
1 polymer ?
#
loop_
_entity_poly.entity_id
_entity_poly.type
_entity_poly.pdbx_seq_one_letter_code
_entity_poly.pdbx_strand_id
1 'polypeptide(L)' 'DQPGMQFYSGNFLDGSFIGKNGVAYVKYAGLCLEPQHFPDAPNHPNFPSTVLRPGEEYRHSTVLRFLHR' A
#
# COMPACT_ATOMS: atom_id res chain seq x y z
N ASP A 1 -11.84 -2.40 -3.08
CA ASP A 1 -12.71 -1.26 -3.45
C ASP A 1 -12.08 0.11 -3.16
N GLN A 2 -10.81 0.19 -2.73
CA GLN A 2 -10.12 1.49 -2.63
C GLN A 2 -10.04 2.17 -4.00
N PRO A 3 -10.10 3.53 -4.03
CA PRO A 3 -10.05 4.28 -5.28
C PRO A 3 -8.63 4.36 -5.86
N GLY A 4 -7.59 4.10 -5.07
CA GLY A 4 -6.19 4.16 -5.47
C GLY A 4 -5.38 2.92 -5.08
N MET A 5 -4.20 2.82 -5.69
CA MET A 5 -3.18 1.81 -5.40
C MET A 5 -1.82 2.52 -5.39
N GLN A 6 -1.16 2.57 -4.23
CA GLN A 6 0.23 2.96 -4.19
C GLN A 6 1.07 1.77 -4.70
N PHE A 7 1.91 2.04 -5.69
CA PHE A 7 2.96 1.12 -6.09
C PHE A 7 4.30 1.65 -5.60
N TYR A 8 4.97 0.87 -4.76
CA TYR A 8 6.32 1.16 -4.31
C TYR A 8 7.24 0.01 -4.71
N SER A 9 8.24 0.31 -5.52
CA SER A 9 9.18 -0.67 -6.07
C SER A 9 10.39 -0.94 -5.16
N GLY A 10 10.34 -0.64 -3.86
CA GLY A 10 11.48 -0.93 -2.97
C GLY A 10 12.70 -0.04 -3.23
N ASN A 11 12.48 1.23 -3.62
CA ASN A 11 13.54 2.15 -4.07
C ASN A 11 14.56 2.55 -3.00
N PHE A 12 14.16 2.57 -1.73
CA PHE A 12 14.96 3.03 -0.60
C PHE A 12 15.57 1.88 0.21
N LEU A 13 15.38 0.64 -0.22
CA LEU A 13 16.12 -0.49 0.35
C LEU A 13 17.60 -0.35 -0.06
N ASP A 14 18.49 -0.40 0.91
CA ASP A 14 19.93 -0.12 0.71
C ASP A 14 20.84 -1.32 1.02
N GLY A 15 20.27 -2.46 1.39
CA GLY A 15 21.02 -3.67 1.74
C GLY A 15 21.61 -3.67 3.16
N SER A 16 21.39 -2.63 3.96
CA SER A 16 21.84 -2.60 5.36
C SER A 16 21.06 -3.58 6.24
N PHE A 17 19.83 -3.91 5.85
CA PHE A 17 18.99 -4.87 6.55
C PHE A 17 19.19 -6.29 6.01
N ILE A 18 19.62 -7.19 6.90
CA ILE A 18 19.74 -8.62 6.62
C ILE A 18 18.41 -9.30 6.97
N GLY A 19 17.70 -9.76 5.94
CA GLY A 19 16.41 -10.40 6.03
C GLY A 19 16.48 -11.91 6.25
N LYS A 20 15.35 -12.57 5.97
CA LYS A 20 15.21 -14.03 6.11
C LYS A 20 16.27 -14.75 5.27
N ASN A 21 16.78 -15.86 5.81
CA ASN A 21 17.83 -16.68 5.20
C ASN A 21 19.15 -15.93 4.95
N GLY A 22 19.44 -14.87 5.70
CA GLY A 22 20.68 -14.11 5.58
C GLY A 22 20.74 -13.22 4.33
N VAL A 23 19.62 -12.99 3.65
CA VAL A 23 19.57 -12.22 2.41
C VAL A 23 19.44 -10.73 2.73
N ALA A 24 20.40 -9.92 2.27
CA ALA A 24 20.29 -8.47 2.33
C ALA A 24 19.16 -7.96 1.41
N TYR A 25 18.31 -7.08 1.94
CA TYR A 25 17.26 -6.44 1.15
C TYR A 25 17.80 -5.19 0.46
N VAL A 26 18.24 -5.36 -0.77
CA VAL A 26 18.76 -4.30 -1.64
C VAL A 26 17.64 -3.57 -2.39
N LYS A 27 18.01 -2.47 -3.07
CA LYS A 27 17.11 -1.72 -3.93
C LYS A 27 16.39 -2.65 -4.91
N TYR A 28 15.07 -2.52 -5.02
CA TYR A 28 14.19 -3.38 -5.84
C TYR A 28 14.03 -4.83 -5.39
N ALA A 29 14.53 -5.23 -4.21
CA ALA A 29 14.39 -6.60 -3.70
C ALA A 29 12.93 -7.01 -3.39
N GLY A 30 12.00 -6.06 -3.39
CA GLY A 30 10.58 -6.30 -3.19
C GLY A 30 9.74 -5.14 -3.71
N LEU A 31 8.43 -5.36 -3.71
CA LEU A 31 7.45 -4.35 -4.08
C LEU A 31 6.31 -4.30 -3.06
N CYS A 32 5.63 -3.17 -3.00
CA CYS A 32 4.35 -3.00 -2.30
C CYS A 32 3.26 -2.65 -3.31
N LEU A 33 2.09 -3.26 -3.11
CA LEU A 33 0.82 -2.87 -3.71
C LEU A 33 -0.09 -2.51 -2.55
N GLU A 34 -0.34 -1.22 -2.35
CA GLU A 34 -1.07 -0.70 -1.18
C GLU A 34 -2.38 -0.08 -1.67
N PRO A 35 -3.50 -0.83 -1.69
CA PRO A 35 -4.81 -0.27 -1.99
C PRO A 35 -5.18 0.77 -0.93
N GLN A 36 -5.51 1.99 -1.36
CA GLN A 36 -5.80 3.10 -0.45
C GLN A 36 -6.62 4.21 -1.09
N HIS A 37 -7.08 5.16 -0.27
CA HIS A 37 -7.51 6.47 -0.75
C HIS A 37 -6.31 7.25 -1.29
N PHE A 38 -6.56 8.30 -2.07
CA PHE A 38 -5.47 9.08 -2.63
C PHE A 38 -4.62 9.74 -1.54
N PRO A 39 -3.29 9.79 -1.72
CA PRO A 39 -2.42 10.54 -0.83
C PRO A 39 -2.92 11.97 -0.69
N ASP A 40 -2.87 12.49 0.54
CA ASP A 40 -3.29 13.86 0.87
C ASP A 40 -4.80 14.17 0.67
N ALA A 41 -5.65 13.14 0.51
CA ALA A 41 -7.10 13.33 0.34
C ALA A 41 -7.79 14.25 1.37
N PRO A 42 -7.42 14.29 2.67
CA PRO A 42 -8.01 15.24 3.61
C PRO A 42 -7.86 16.72 3.21
N ASN A 43 -6.82 17.08 2.46
CA ASN A 43 -6.53 18.45 2.02
C ASN A 43 -7.02 18.75 0.60
N HIS A 44 -7.57 17.75 -0.10
CA HIS A 44 -8.04 17.86 -1.47
C HIS A 44 -9.55 17.56 -1.55
N PRO A 45 -10.43 18.58 -1.47
CA PRO A 45 -11.88 18.38 -1.38
C PRO A 45 -12.52 17.73 -2.63
N ASN A 46 -11.78 17.67 -3.74
CA ASN A 46 -12.20 17.00 -4.97
C ASN A 46 -11.79 15.50 -5.01
N PHE A 47 -11.04 15.00 -4.03
CA PHE A 47 -10.71 13.57 -3.91
C PHE A 47 -11.83 12.81 -3.18
N PRO A 48 -11.92 11.48 -3.35
CA PRO A 48 -12.79 10.67 -2.52
C PRO A 48 -12.51 10.92 -1.03
N SER A 49 -13.57 11.24 -0.28
CA SER A 49 -13.46 11.59 1.14
C SER A 49 -12.88 10.43 1.95
N THR A 50 -12.00 10.76 2.89
CA THR A 50 -11.45 9.83 3.90
C THR A 50 -12.11 9.99 5.26
N VAL A 51 -13.08 10.89 5.40
CA VAL A 51 -13.76 11.19 6.67
C VAL A 51 -14.78 10.10 6.97
N LEU A 52 -14.70 9.52 8.16
CA LEU A 52 -15.74 8.70 8.77
C LEU A 52 -16.38 9.48 9.93
N ARG A 53 -17.70 9.55 9.97
CA ARG A 53 -18.48 10.27 11.00
C ARG A 53 -19.09 9.32 12.03
N PRO A 54 -19.47 9.82 13.21
CA PRO A 54 -20.18 9.01 14.20
C PRO A 54 -21.43 8.35 13.60
N GLY A 55 -21.57 7.04 13.80
CA GLY A 55 -22.67 6.23 13.25
C GLY A 55 -22.44 5.68 11.84
N GLU A 56 -21.38 6.11 11.15
CA GLU A 56 -20.99 5.51 9.87
C GLU A 56 -20.09 4.29 10.07
N GLU A 57 -20.10 3.37 9.10
CA GLU A 57 -19.20 2.22 9.05
C GLU A 57 -18.20 2.38 7.91
N TYR A 58 -16.91 2.31 8.22
CA TYR A 58 -15.87 2.15 7.21
C TYR A 58 -15.65 0.68 6.94
N ARG A 59 -15.72 0.28 5.67
CA ARG A 59 -15.45 -1.09 5.23
C ARG A 59 -14.57 -1.07 4.00
N HIS A 60 -13.56 -1.92 4.01
CA HIS A 60 -12.68 -2.15 2.88
C HIS A 60 -12.19 -3.60 2.89
N SER A 61 -12.04 -4.20 1.71
CA SER A 61 -11.42 -5.51 1.55
C SER A 61 -10.38 -5.51 0.43
N THR A 62 -9.23 -6.14 0.72
CA THR A 62 -8.18 -6.46 -0.25
C THR A 62 -7.97 -7.97 -0.26
N VAL A 63 -7.95 -8.57 -1.46
CA VAL A 63 -7.77 -10.01 -1.64
C VAL A 63 -6.52 -10.26 -2.47
N LEU A 64 -5.53 -10.91 -1.87
CA LEU A 64 -4.31 -11.38 -2.55
C LEU A 64 -4.56 -12.81 -3.03
N ARG A 65 -4.77 -12.99 -4.33
CA ARG A 65 -4.99 -14.32 -4.94
C ARG A 65 -3.77 -14.72 -5.76
N PHE A 66 -3.18 -15.85 -5.40
CA PHE A 66 -2.06 -16.45 -6.12
C PHE A 66 -2.56 -17.63 -6.96
N LEU A 67 -2.13 -17.67 -8.22
CA LEU A 67 -2.48 -18.72 -9.17
C LEU A 67 -1.19 -19.16 -9.86
N HIS A 68 -1.09 -20.45 -10.17
CA HIS A 68 -0.09 -20.95 -11.11
C HIS A 68 -0.62 -20.74 -12.53
N ARG A 69 0.25 -20.41 -13.48
CA ARG A 69 -0.09 -20.28 -14.90
C ARG A 69 0.45 -21.47 -15.65
#